data_AF-A0A7C6NVA7-F1
#
_entry.id   AF-A0A7C6NVA7-F1
#
_cell.length_a   1.000
_cell.length_b   1.000
_cell.length_c   1.000
_cell.angle_alpha   90.00
_cell.angle_beta   90.00
_cell.angle_gamma   90.00
#
_symmetry.space_group_name_H-M   'P 1'
#
loop_
_entity.id
_entity.type
_entity.pdbx_description
1 polymer ?
#
loop_
_entity_poly.entity_id
_entity_poly.type
_entity_poly.pdbx_seq_one_letter_code
_entity_poly.pdbx_strand_id
1 'polypeptide(L)'
;MENFAGIIGTYEDSFRANIYTRDPFRMIGLIDVGIRYAFGMERVILAYYSSSGTNSGKIKGLWYPIVGIKEYSGDFREFTAYLNHVLTETTKDGHAEEGWLAKSPFFGGDKKDMGLRGFSCGIHQEKLFGIGKKLRSLYENGRYSLIKEMDAAYINSSVTIDKRLYHNLRTQRVNYEEFIRDIYEEI
;
A
#
# COMPACT_ATOMS: atom_id res chain seq x y z
N MET A 1 2.97 1.00 -24.39
CA MET A 1 3.79 0.13 -23.54
C MET A 1 2.85 -0.93 -22.98
N GLU A 2 3.22 -2.21 -23.05
CA GLU A 2 2.47 -3.25 -22.35
C GLU A 2 2.79 -3.14 -20.86
N ASN A 3 1.76 -2.95 -20.04
CA ASN A 3 1.86 -2.74 -18.58
C ASN A 3 2.82 -3.76 -17.93
N PHE A 4 3.71 -3.29 -17.06
CA PHE A 4 4.64 -4.19 -16.36
C PHE A 4 3.96 -4.93 -15.20
N ALA A 5 2.95 -4.33 -14.53
CA ALA A 5 2.24 -4.97 -13.41
C ALA A 5 0.74 -4.62 -13.32
N GLY A 6 -0.17 -5.48 -13.81
CA GLY A 6 -1.62 -5.24 -13.76
C GLY A 6 -2.32 -5.87 -12.54
N ILE A 7 -3.04 -5.10 -11.73
CA ILE A 7 -3.94 -5.64 -10.69
C ILE A 7 -5.08 -6.44 -11.34
N ILE A 8 -5.27 -7.70 -10.97
CA ILE A 8 -6.31 -8.59 -11.51
C ILE A 8 -7.49 -8.72 -10.54
N GLY A 9 -7.23 -8.80 -9.23
CA GLY A 9 -8.27 -9.00 -8.23
C GLY A 9 -7.70 -9.12 -6.81
N THR A 10 -8.61 -9.31 -5.85
CA THR A 10 -8.30 -9.42 -4.42
C THR A 10 -8.73 -10.77 -3.88
N TYR A 11 -7.92 -11.34 -2.98
CA TYR A 11 -8.26 -12.53 -2.20
C TYR A 11 -8.93 -12.08 -0.89
N GLU A 12 -10.25 -11.93 -0.90
CA GLU A 12 -11.01 -11.34 0.22
C GLU A 12 -10.81 -12.03 1.56
N ASP A 13 -10.64 -13.34 1.54
CA ASP A 13 -10.39 -14.20 2.69
C ASP A 13 -9.03 -13.93 3.37
N SER A 14 -8.11 -13.28 2.67
CA SER A 14 -6.80 -12.90 3.23
C SER A 14 -6.82 -11.56 3.97
N PHE A 15 -7.94 -10.83 3.92
CA PHE A 15 -8.04 -9.52 4.54
C PHE A 15 -7.88 -9.63 6.05
N ARG A 16 -6.84 -8.97 6.55
CA ARG A 16 -6.52 -8.90 7.97
C ARG A 16 -6.23 -7.47 8.37
N ALA A 17 -6.74 -7.03 9.50
CA ALA A 17 -6.61 -5.66 9.94
C ALA A 17 -6.55 -5.55 11.46
N ASN A 18 -5.94 -4.47 11.96
CA ASN A 18 -6.00 -4.10 13.37
C ASN A 18 -5.88 -2.58 13.53
N ILE A 19 -6.28 -2.08 14.70
CA ILE A 19 -6.16 -0.68 15.09
C ILE A 19 -4.68 -0.36 15.29
N TYR A 20 -4.20 0.66 14.58
CA TYR A 20 -2.84 1.15 14.70
C TYR A 20 -2.74 2.30 15.71
N THR A 21 -3.66 3.28 15.61
CA THR A 21 -3.78 4.36 16.59
C THR A 21 -5.24 4.59 16.93
N ARG A 22 -5.54 4.97 18.17
CA ARG A 22 -6.91 5.30 18.61
C ARG A 22 -7.23 6.78 18.44
N ASP A 23 -6.26 7.66 18.67
CA ASP A 23 -6.40 9.10 18.50
C ASP A 23 -5.16 9.71 17.82
N PRO A 24 -5.27 10.18 16.55
CA PRO A 24 -6.42 10.00 15.67
C PRO A 24 -6.65 8.52 15.35
N PHE A 25 -7.90 8.10 15.12
CA PHE A 25 -8.18 6.70 14.78
C PHE A 25 -7.59 6.35 13.41
N ARG A 26 -6.76 5.31 13.39
CA ARG A 26 -6.19 4.70 12.19
C ARG A 26 -6.23 3.19 12.34
N MET A 27 -6.72 2.51 11.31
CA MET A 27 -6.67 1.07 11.18
C MET A 27 -5.74 0.72 10.02
N ILE A 28 -4.94 -0.32 10.19
CA ILE A 28 -4.05 -0.83 9.15
C ILE A 28 -4.54 -2.21 8.74
N GLY A 29 -4.49 -2.48 7.45
CA GLY A 29 -4.98 -3.69 6.83
C GLY A 29 -3.99 -4.22 5.82
N LEU A 30 -3.86 -5.53 5.77
CA LEU A 30 -3.11 -6.28 4.77
C LEU A 30 -4.10 -7.09 3.94
N ILE A 31 -3.94 -7.03 2.62
CA ILE A 31 -4.76 -7.77 1.66
C ILE A 31 -3.86 -8.37 0.60
N ASP A 32 -4.17 -9.58 0.16
CA ASP A 32 -3.44 -10.23 -0.90
C ASP A 32 -4.14 -9.90 -2.22
N VAL A 33 -3.34 -9.53 -3.21
CA VAL A 33 -3.79 -9.02 -4.51
C VAL A 33 -3.12 -9.84 -5.61
N GLY A 34 -3.89 -10.28 -6.58
CA GLY A 34 -3.35 -10.90 -7.78
C GLY A 34 -2.79 -9.81 -8.70
N ILE A 35 -1.50 -9.86 -9.01
CA ILE A 35 -0.82 -8.93 -9.91
C ILE A 35 -0.26 -9.73 -11.08
N ARG A 36 -0.56 -9.28 -12.30
CA ARG A 36 -0.03 -9.85 -13.54
C ARG A 36 1.21 -9.07 -13.97
N TYR A 37 2.34 -9.74 -13.95
CA TYR A 37 3.60 -9.27 -14.51
C TYR A 37 3.86 -9.90 -15.87
N ALA A 38 4.89 -9.41 -16.57
CA ALA A 38 5.36 -9.99 -17.84
C ALA A 38 5.72 -11.48 -17.72
N PHE A 39 6.22 -11.91 -16.55
CA PHE A 39 6.66 -13.29 -16.31
C PHE A 39 5.57 -14.21 -15.76
N GLY A 40 4.40 -13.68 -15.37
CA GLY A 40 3.33 -14.49 -14.80
C GLY A 40 2.43 -13.72 -13.82
N MET A 41 1.51 -14.47 -13.20
CA MET A 41 0.66 -13.95 -12.14
C MET A 41 1.25 -14.27 -10.78
N GLU A 42 1.27 -13.27 -9.89
CA GLU A 42 1.76 -13.40 -8.53
C GLU A 42 0.71 -12.91 -7.54
N ARG A 43 0.73 -13.45 -6.33
CA ARG A 43 -0.06 -13.00 -5.19
C ARG A 43 0.81 -12.09 -4.33
N VAL A 44 0.44 -10.82 -4.23
CA VAL A 44 1.23 -9.77 -3.58
C VAL A 44 0.45 -9.21 -2.39
N ILE A 45 1.09 -9.15 -1.23
CA ILE A 45 0.51 -8.51 -0.04
C ILE A 45 0.62 -6.99 -0.21
N LEU A 46 -0.50 -6.28 -0.13
CA LEU A 46 -0.55 -4.82 -0.10
C LEU A 46 -1.03 -4.34 1.27
N ALA A 47 -0.49 -3.21 1.71
CA ALA A 47 -0.90 -2.54 2.94
C ALA A 47 -1.81 -1.34 2.63
N TYR A 48 -2.86 -1.20 3.44
CA TYR A 48 -3.84 -0.12 3.37
C TYR A 48 -4.09 0.45 4.76
N TYR A 49 -4.50 1.70 4.83
CA TYR A 49 -4.97 2.33 6.06
C TYR A 49 -6.36 2.94 5.89
N SER A 50 -7.17 2.88 6.94
CA SER A 50 -8.42 3.63 7.07
C SER A 50 -8.34 4.58 8.25
N SER A 51 -8.99 5.73 8.16
CA SER A 51 -9.06 6.71 9.24
C SER A 51 -10.46 7.28 9.38
N SER A 52 -10.81 7.64 10.62
CA SER A 52 -12.09 8.29 10.95
C SER A 52 -12.12 9.78 10.57
N GLY A 53 -10.96 10.39 10.30
CA GLY A 53 -10.82 11.81 9.99
C GLY A 53 -10.79 12.11 8.49
N THR A 54 -11.23 13.31 8.10
CA THR A 54 -11.12 13.83 6.73
C THR A 54 -10.21 15.04 6.71
N ASN A 55 -8.96 14.85 6.29
CA ASN A 55 -8.09 15.96 5.89
C ASN A 55 -7.89 15.90 4.37
N SER A 56 -7.90 17.06 3.72
CA SER A 56 -7.44 17.24 2.33
C SER A 56 -8.27 16.56 1.22
N GLY A 57 -9.56 16.28 1.44
CA GLY A 57 -10.47 15.74 0.41
C GLY A 57 -10.54 14.21 0.33
N LYS A 58 -10.09 13.51 1.37
CA LYS A 58 -10.25 12.06 1.51
C LYS A 58 -11.66 11.68 1.98
N ILE A 59 -12.15 10.55 1.50
CA ILE A 59 -13.45 9.95 1.85
C ILE A 59 -13.32 9.26 3.22
N LYS A 60 -14.15 9.69 4.17
CA LYS A 60 -14.20 9.11 5.52
C LYS A 60 -14.46 7.61 5.47
N GLY A 61 -13.69 6.83 6.23
CA GLY A 61 -13.83 5.38 6.34
C GLY A 61 -13.35 4.58 5.11
N LEU A 62 -12.85 5.25 4.06
CA LEU A 62 -12.22 4.57 2.93
C LEU A 62 -10.82 4.08 3.31
N TRP A 63 -10.38 3.00 2.65
CA TRP A 63 -9.04 2.45 2.78
C TRP A 63 -8.12 2.96 1.68
N TYR A 64 -6.93 3.41 2.05
CA TYR A 64 -5.93 4.03 1.18
C TYR A 64 -4.62 3.25 1.21
N PRO A 65 -3.93 3.05 0.08
CA PRO A 65 -2.71 2.28 0.02
C PRO A 65 -1.55 2.98 0.76
N ILE A 66 -0.67 2.16 1.34
CA ILE A 66 0.60 2.58 1.95
C ILE A 66 1.72 1.61 1.56
N VAL A 67 2.94 2.14 1.47
CA VAL A 67 4.18 1.38 1.33
C VAL A 67 4.56 0.71 2.66
N GLY A 68 4.19 1.35 3.77
CA GLY A 68 4.44 0.87 5.12
C GLY A 68 4.37 2.01 6.11
N ILE A 69 5.11 1.90 7.22
CA ILE A 69 5.05 2.82 8.35
C ILE A 69 6.47 3.20 8.76
N LYS A 70 6.73 4.50 8.94
CA LYS A 70 8.03 4.99 9.41
C LYS A 70 8.32 4.46 10.82
N GLU A 71 9.49 3.87 11.02
CA GLU A 71 9.94 3.32 12.31
C GLU A 71 10.73 4.32 13.15
N TYR A 72 11.44 5.24 12.50
CA TYR A 72 12.30 6.23 13.18
C TYR A 72 12.20 7.59 12.48
N SER A 73 12.11 8.70 13.20
CA SER A 73 12.11 10.02 12.55
C SER A 73 13.40 10.29 11.76
N GLY A 74 13.27 10.87 10.56
CA GLY A 74 14.39 11.23 9.69
C GLY A 74 14.30 10.61 8.29
N ASP A 75 15.47 10.32 7.70
CA ASP A 75 15.59 9.65 6.40
C ASP A 75 14.92 8.26 6.38
N PHE A 76 14.52 7.81 5.20
CA PHE A 76 14.05 6.44 4.96
C PHE A 76 15.21 5.45 4.92
N ARG A 77 15.24 4.51 5.88
CA ARG A 77 16.30 3.49 6.00
C ARG A 77 15.76 2.10 6.41
N GLU A 78 14.52 2.02 6.83
CA GLU A 78 13.86 0.83 7.38
C GLU A 78 13.25 -0.09 6.31
N PHE A 79 13.08 0.40 5.08
CA PHE A 79 12.59 -0.41 3.96
C PHE A 79 13.76 -1.00 3.17
N THR A 80 13.45 -1.60 2.03
CA THR A 80 14.44 -2.01 1.02
C THR A 80 15.12 -0.79 0.40
N ALA A 81 16.33 -0.94 -0.14
CA ALA A 81 17.05 0.14 -0.81
C ALA A 81 16.21 0.86 -1.89
N TYR A 82 15.45 0.10 -2.69
CA TYR A 82 14.58 0.67 -3.72
C TYR A 82 13.43 1.50 -3.14
N LEU A 83 12.66 0.92 -2.19
CA LEU A 83 11.57 1.66 -1.54
C LEU A 83 12.05 2.89 -0.77
N ASN A 84 13.21 2.82 -0.11
CA ASN A 84 13.81 3.99 0.55
C ASN A 84 14.08 5.09 -0.47
N HIS A 85 14.66 4.77 -1.63
CA HIS A 85 14.88 5.72 -2.71
C HIS A 85 13.56 6.35 -3.20
N VAL A 86 12.55 5.54 -3.54
CA VAL A 86 11.24 6.03 -4.00
C VAL A 86 10.58 6.92 -2.94
N LEU A 87 10.64 6.56 -1.67
CA LEU A 87 10.06 7.35 -0.58
C LEU A 87 10.81 8.67 -0.37
N THR A 88 12.14 8.68 -0.46
CA THR A 88 12.95 9.89 -0.41
C THR A 88 12.60 10.85 -1.54
N GLU A 89 12.45 10.36 -2.78
CA GLU A 89 12.13 11.19 -3.95
C GLU A 89 10.68 11.72 -3.93
N THR A 90 9.74 10.96 -3.36
CA THR A 90 8.31 11.30 -3.38
C THR A 90 7.84 12.05 -2.13
N THR A 91 8.61 12.01 -1.05
CA THR A 91 8.28 12.71 0.21
C THR A 91 8.92 14.08 0.22
N LYS A 92 8.18 15.11 0.64
CA LYS A 92 8.73 16.46 0.79
C LYS A 92 9.97 16.42 1.70
N ASP A 93 11.06 17.00 1.20
CA ASP A 93 12.36 17.06 1.86
C ASP A 93 13.02 15.67 2.11
N GLY A 94 12.42 14.56 1.66
CA GLY A 94 12.97 13.21 1.81
C GLY A 94 12.91 12.64 3.24
N HIS A 95 12.19 13.29 4.16
CA HIS A 95 12.15 12.94 5.59
C HIS A 95 10.71 12.73 6.08
N ALA A 96 10.55 11.91 7.12
CA ALA A 96 9.28 11.77 7.82
C ALA A 96 9.46 11.44 9.30
N GLU A 97 8.45 11.74 10.11
CA GLU A 97 8.40 11.41 11.53
C GLU A 97 8.02 9.95 11.78
N GLU A 98 8.47 9.39 12.90
CA GLU A 98 8.04 8.08 13.38
C GLU A 98 6.51 7.93 13.35
N GLY A 99 6.05 6.77 12.91
CA GLY A 99 4.64 6.44 12.78
C GLY A 99 3.92 7.11 11.60
N TRP A 100 4.65 7.86 10.76
CA TRP A 100 4.12 8.37 9.51
C TRP A 100 3.77 7.23 8.55
N LEU A 101 2.58 7.28 7.97
CA LEU A 101 2.11 6.31 6.98
C LEU A 101 2.71 6.63 5.61
N ALA A 102 3.56 5.74 5.12
CA ALA A 102 4.36 5.92 3.91
C ALA A 102 3.52 5.82 2.65
N LYS A 103 2.91 6.96 2.27
CA LYS A 103 1.86 7.00 1.24
C LYS A 103 2.26 7.75 -0.01
N SER A 104 3.32 8.55 0.03
CA SER A 104 3.71 9.50 -1.03
C SER A 104 3.82 8.92 -2.45
N PRO A 105 4.24 7.66 -2.69
CA PRO A 105 4.33 7.14 -4.06
C PRO A 105 2.97 7.03 -4.74
N PHE A 106 1.89 6.91 -3.96
CA PHE A 106 0.51 6.90 -4.48
C PHE A 106 -0.08 8.30 -4.71
N PHE A 107 0.73 9.36 -4.67
CA PHE A 107 0.28 10.74 -4.88
C PHE A 107 1.09 11.46 -5.96
N GLY A 108 2.02 10.77 -6.65
CA GLY A 108 2.78 11.30 -7.78
C GLY A 108 1.89 11.50 -9.01
N GLY A 109 2.17 12.56 -9.79
CA GLY A 109 1.47 12.94 -11.02
C GLY A 109 1.29 14.46 -11.18
N ASP A 110 1.42 14.96 -12.41
CA ASP A 110 1.33 16.39 -12.70
C ASP A 110 -0.09 16.91 -12.42
N LYS A 111 -0.16 18.00 -11.64
CA LYS A 111 -1.31 18.45 -10.82
C LYS A 111 -2.55 18.93 -11.59
N LYS A 112 -2.66 18.62 -12.88
CA LYS A 112 -3.63 19.27 -13.79
C LYS A 112 -4.98 18.58 -13.92
N ASP A 113 -5.08 17.28 -13.64
CA ASP A 113 -6.37 16.58 -13.56
C ASP A 113 -6.44 15.76 -12.27
N MET A 114 -6.99 16.36 -11.21
CA MET A 114 -7.17 15.65 -9.95
C MET A 114 -8.27 14.61 -10.09
N GLY A 115 -7.86 13.37 -10.41
CA GLY A 115 -8.64 12.18 -10.13
C GLY A 115 -8.84 11.97 -8.62
N LEU A 116 -9.12 10.72 -8.20
CA LEU A 116 -9.46 10.40 -6.81
C LEU A 116 -8.25 10.57 -5.88
N ARG A 117 -8.22 11.68 -5.13
CA ARG A 117 -7.16 11.99 -4.14
C ARG A 117 -6.91 10.82 -3.19
N GLY A 118 -5.65 10.42 -3.04
CA GLY A 118 -5.28 9.32 -2.15
C GLY A 118 -4.87 8.03 -2.84
N PHE A 119 -4.98 7.99 -4.16
CA PHE A 119 -4.61 6.86 -5.02
C PHE A 119 -3.71 7.40 -6.13
N SER A 120 -2.76 6.57 -6.60
CA SER A 120 -1.73 6.97 -7.59
C SER A 120 -2.35 7.74 -8.76
N CYS A 121 -1.61 8.63 -9.41
CA CYS A 121 -2.00 9.06 -10.74
C CYS A 121 -1.68 7.94 -11.75
N GLY A 122 -2.40 7.88 -12.86
CA GLY A 122 -2.16 6.89 -13.90
C GLY A 122 -2.95 5.58 -13.79
N ILE A 123 -2.44 4.54 -14.44
CA ILE A 123 -3.19 3.33 -14.82
C ILE A 123 -3.70 2.49 -13.63
N HIS A 124 -3.06 2.63 -12.46
CA HIS A 124 -3.40 1.86 -11.24
C HIS A 124 -4.47 2.52 -10.39
N GLN A 125 -4.82 3.79 -10.64
CA GLN A 125 -5.67 4.59 -9.77
C GLN A 125 -7.01 3.92 -9.49
N GLU A 126 -7.75 3.56 -10.55
CA GLU A 126 -9.10 3.00 -10.42
C GLU A 126 -9.09 1.65 -9.70
N LYS A 127 -8.08 0.82 -9.95
CA LYS A 127 -7.96 -0.51 -9.32
C LYS A 127 -7.58 -0.40 -7.85
N LEU A 128 -6.62 0.46 -7.49
CA LEU A 128 -6.28 0.73 -6.10
C LEU A 128 -7.46 1.33 -5.32
N PHE A 129 -8.25 2.21 -5.95
CA PHE A 129 -9.49 2.74 -5.40
C PHE A 129 -10.56 1.65 -5.23
N GLY A 130 -10.71 0.76 -6.23
CA GLY A 130 -11.60 -0.39 -6.17
C GLY A 130 -11.29 -1.30 -4.99
N ILE A 131 -10.01 -1.58 -4.74
CA ILE A 131 -9.56 -2.32 -3.55
C ILE A 131 -9.97 -1.55 -2.29
N GLY A 132 -9.71 -0.24 -2.21
CA GLY A 132 -10.07 0.57 -1.06
C GLY A 132 -11.56 0.51 -0.69
N LYS A 133 -12.46 0.57 -1.69
CA LYS A 133 -13.92 0.40 -1.51
C LYS A 133 -14.26 -1.00 -1.02
N LYS A 134 -13.59 -2.01 -1.56
CA LYS A 134 -13.81 -3.41 -1.21
C LYS A 134 -13.39 -3.71 0.23
N LEU A 135 -12.23 -3.20 0.66
CA LEU A 135 -11.79 -3.31 2.06
C LEU A 135 -12.74 -2.61 3.03
N ARG A 136 -13.31 -1.46 2.62
CA ARG A 136 -14.35 -0.79 3.40
C ARG A 136 -15.57 -1.68 3.60
N SER A 137 -16.09 -2.27 2.52
CA SER A 137 -17.23 -3.19 2.59
C SER A 137 -16.91 -4.42 3.45
N LEU A 138 -15.74 -5.04 3.28
CA LEU A 138 -15.34 -6.18 4.11
C LEU A 138 -15.28 -5.82 5.59
N TYR A 139 -14.67 -4.69 5.93
CA TYR A 139 -14.59 -4.20 7.31
C TYR A 139 -15.98 -3.91 7.91
N GLU A 140 -16.83 -3.19 7.20
CA GLU A 140 -18.20 -2.85 7.64
C GLU A 140 -19.08 -4.10 7.85
N ASN A 141 -18.79 -5.19 7.13
CA ASN A 141 -19.49 -6.48 7.26
C ASN A 141 -18.78 -7.48 8.19
N GLY A 142 -17.73 -7.07 8.92
CA GLY A 142 -16.98 -7.95 9.83
C GLY A 142 -16.21 -9.09 9.13
N ARG A 143 -15.96 -8.98 7.82
CA ARG A 143 -15.28 -9.98 6.99
C ARG A 143 -13.77 -9.72 6.94
N TYR A 144 -13.12 -9.79 8.10
CA TYR A 144 -11.67 -9.69 8.22
C TYR A 144 -11.17 -10.47 9.43
N SER A 145 -9.89 -10.85 9.41
CA SER A 145 -9.23 -11.43 10.58
C SER A 145 -8.39 -10.39 11.32
N LEU A 146 -8.17 -10.59 12.62
CA LEU A 146 -7.34 -9.68 13.41
C LEU A 146 -5.85 -9.99 13.23
N ILE A 147 -5.06 -8.95 12.97
CA ILE A 147 -3.60 -9.03 13.10
C ILE A 147 -3.27 -9.01 14.60
N LYS A 148 -2.80 -10.13 15.16
CA LYS A 148 -2.64 -10.29 16.62
C LYS A 148 -1.66 -9.30 17.25
N GLU A 149 -0.49 -9.13 16.62
CA GLU A 149 0.56 -8.22 17.03
C GLU A 149 0.92 -7.37 15.81
N MET A 150 0.70 -6.06 15.91
CA MET A 150 0.82 -5.15 14.78
C MET A 150 1.58 -3.90 15.19
N ASP A 151 2.81 -3.79 14.70
CA ASP A 151 3.65 -2.60 14.76
C ASP A 151 4.18 -2.24 13.37
N ALA A 152 4.99 -1.18 13.28
CA ALA A 152 5.58 -0.73 12.03
C ALA A 152 6.47 -1.81 11.39
N ALA A 153 7.32 -2.46 12.18
CA ALA A 153 8.22 -3.52 11.72
C ALA A 153 7.46 -4.72 11.13
N TYR A 154 6.36 -5.14 11.74
CA TYR A 154 5.50 -6.20 11.23
C TYR A 154 4.87 -5.83 9.88
N ILE A 155 4.36 -4.60 9.75
CA ILE A 155 3.75 -4.14 8.50
C ILE A 155 4.80 -4.04 7.40
N ASN A 156 5.95 -3.42 7.68
CA ASN A 156 7.06 -3.25 6.74
C ASN A 156 7.61 -4.59 6.27
N SER A 157 7.85 -5.53 7.20
CA SER A 157 8.29 -6.88 6.87
C SER A 157 7.24 -7.67 6.09
N SER A 158 5.96 -7.52 6.38
CA SER A 158 4.89 -8.22 5.66
C SER A 158 4.86 -7.89 4.16
N VAL A 159 5.11 -6.64 3.80
CA VAL A 159 5.11 -6.22 2.39
C VAL A 159 6.46 -6.42 1.70
N THR A 160 7.58 -6.52 2.44
CA THR A 160 8.94 -6.64 1.89
C THR A 160 9.67 -7.94 2.25
N ILE A 161 8.94 -8.96 2.72
CA ILE A 161 9.55 -10.23 3.13
C ILE A 161 10.27 -10.90 1.94
N ASP A 162 11.51 -11.32 2.17
CA ASP A 162 12.32 -12.01 1.16
C ASP A 162 12.01 -13.51 1.11
N LYS A 163 10.73 -13.80 0.89
CA LYS A 163 10.22 -15.16 0.84
C LYS A 163 9.20 -15.29 -0.28
N ARG A 164 9.22 -16.43 -0.96
CA ARG A 164 8.15 -16.78 -1.91
C ARG A 164 6.90 -17.13 -1.12
N LEU A 165 5.81 -16.42 -1.42
CA LEU A 165 4.49 -16.78 -0.92
C LEU A 165 3.91 -17.92 -1.76
N TYR A 166 2.81 -18.50 -1.30
CA TYR A 166 2.21 -19.66 -1.93
C TYR A 166 1.85 -19.37 -3.40
N HIS A 167 2.32 -20.22 -4.31
CA HIS A 167 2.20 -20.12 -5.77
C HIS A 167 2.95 -18.97 -6.47
N ASN A 168 3.78 -18.21 -5.76
CA ASN A 168 4.60 -17.16 -6.37
C ASN A 168 5.90 -17.73 -7.00
N LEU A 169 6.29 -17.20 -8.17
CA LEU A 169 7.58 -17.49 -8.81
C LEU A 169 8.71 -16.70 -8.14
N ARG A 170 8.42 -15.48 -7.67
CA ARG A 170 9.39 -14.58 -7.04
C ARG A 170 9.05 -14.30 -5.57
N THR A 171 9.96 -13.64 -4.85
CA THR A 171 9.70 -13.30 -3.45
C THR A 171 8.69 -12.15 -3.36
N GLN A 172 7.98 -12.07 -2.22
CA GLN A 172 7.08 -10.96 -1.94
C GLN A 172 7.80 -9.62 -2.10
N ARG A 173 9.05 -9.50 -1.62
CA ARG A 173 9.89 -8.32 -1.82
C ARG A 173 9.99 -7.93 -3.29
N VAL A 174 10.46 -8.84 -4.14
CA VAL A 174 10.68 -8.54 -5.57
C VAL A 174 9.39 -8.14 -6.26
N ASN A 175 8.30 -8.89 -6.03
CA ASN A 175 7.00 -8.57 -6.61
C ASN A 175 6.51 -7.18 -6.14
N TYR A 176 6.66 -6.90 -4.85
CA TYR A 176 6.22 -5.64 -4.28
C TYR A 176 7.04 -4.46 -4.81
N GLU A 177 8.37 -4.56 -4.86
CA GLU A 177 9.25 -3.54 -5.43
C GLU A 177 8.93 -3.28 -6.91
N GLU A 178 8.72 -4.33 -7.72
CA GLU A 178 8.34 -4.18 -9.12
C GLU A 178 6.96 -3.51 -9.28
N PHE A 179 6.01 -3.81 -8.39
CA PHE A 179 4.70 -3.14 -8.40
C PHE A 179 4.80 -1.66 -8.00
N ILE A 180 5.61 -1.35 -6.97
CA ILE A 180 5.85 0.06 -6.58
C ILE A 180 6.60 0.80 -7.70
N ARG A 181 7.53 0.14 -8.41
CA ARG A 181 8.18 0.71 -9.59
C ARG A 181 7.18 1.07 -10.67
N ASP A 182 6.29 0.14 -11.01
CA ASP A 182 5.24 0.37 -12.02
C ASP A 182 4.35 1.56 -11.66
N ILE A 183 4.01 1.71 -10.37
CA ILE A 183 3.28 2.88 -9.86
C ILE A 183 4.10 4.17 -9.94
N TYR A 184 5.37 4.12 -9.52
CA TYR A 184 6.23 5.30 -9.42
C TYR A 184 6.64 5.85 -10.79
N GLU A 185 6.93 4.97 -11.74
CA GLU A 185 7.37 5.32 -13.09
C GLU A 185 6.17 5.55 -14.05
N GLU A 186 4.94 5.23 -13.63
CA GLU A 186 3.71 5.31 -14.42
C GLU A 186 3.77 4.49 -15.75
N ILE A 187 4.41 3.32 -15.74
CA ILE A 187 4.66 2.46 -16.92
C ILE A 187 3.58 1.39 -17.13
#